data_AF-A0A838TYU5-F1
#
_entry.id   AF-A0A838TYU5-F1
#
_cell.length_a   1.000
_cell.length_b   1.000
_cell.length_c   1.000
_cell.angle_alpha   90.00
_cell.angle_beta   90.00
_cell.angle_gamma   90.00
#
_symmetry.space_group_name_H-M   'P 1'
#
loop_
_entity.id
_entity.type
_entity.pdbx_description
1 polymer ?
#
loop_
_entity_poly.entity_id
_entity_poly.type
_entity_poly.pdbx_seq_one_letter_code
_entity_poly.pdbx_strand_id
1 'polypeptide(L)'
;MKIQKKIDDIFKKIREIEKDDSKVADNESSQVIEKEKLRRFDLYHAIRLEKYKMQGGDPTFGNLDAQEITSEEFEYYLSHNLNNYTPEERYRQRKEHYYFHPSYIEMEKIDDWKERAMIKYCTGEKCVLGCPYYDKNSRIGDEQVIREWMEDKDIVEIDDYRKELGKELIDSILDN
;
A
#
# COMPACT_ATOMS: atom_id res chain seq x y z
N MET A 1 -0.72 -4.47 23.42
CA MET A 1 -1.74 -3.46 23.78
C MET A 1 -1.69 -2.17 22.95
N LYS A 2 -0.53 -1.62 22.55
CA LYS A 2 -0.48 -0.38 21.73
C LYS A 2 -0.92 -0.56 20.27
N ILE A 3 -0.64 -1.72 19.66
CA ILE A 3 -0.98 -1.99 18.24
C ILE A 3 -2.48 -2.22 18.07
N GLN A 4 -3.12 -3.02 18.92
CA GLN A 4 -4.56 -3.29 18.84
C GLN A 4 -5.39 -2.00 18.87
N LYS A 5 -5.05 -1.07 19.78
CA LYS A 5 -5.73 0.22 19.86
C LYS A 5 -5.60 1.03 18.56
N LYS A 6 -4.42 1.03 17.93
CA LYS A 6 -4.21 1.69 16.62
C LYS A 6 -5.04 1.04 15.52
N ILE A 7 -5.11 -0.29 15.50
CA ILE A 7 -5.95 -1.04 14.55
C ILE A 7 -7.42 -0.67 14.74
N ASP A 8 -7.91 -0.65 15.99
CA ASP A 8 -9.28 -0.28 16.31
C ASP A 8 -9.61 1.17 15.89
N ASP A 9 -8.66 2.10 16.11
CA ASP A 9 -8.79 3.50 15.69
C ASP A 9 -8.85 3.62 14.14
N ILE A 10 -8.03 2.85 13.41
CA ILE A 10 -8.06 2.79 11.94
C ILE A 10 -9.41 2.23 11.45
N PHE A 11 -9.88 1.11 12.03
CA PHE A 11 -11.19 0.55 11.68
C PHE A 11 -12.32 1.56 11.88
N LYS A 12 -12.26 2.34 12.95
CA LYS A 12 -13.24 3.39 13.20
C LYS A 12 -13.23 4.45 12.09
N LYS A 13 -12.04 4.94 11.71
CA LYS A 13 -11.88 5.91 10.62
C LYS A 13 -12.39 5.36 9.27
N ILE A 14 -12.07 4.11 8.95
CA ILE A 14 -12.52 3.47 7.70
C ILE A 14 -14.04 3.38 7.64
N ARG A 15 -14.70 3.00 8.74
CA ARG A 15 -16.17 3.00 8.83
C ARG A 15 -16.79 4.40 8.71
N GLU A 16 -16.06 5.44 9.10
CA GLU A 16 -16.51 6.82 8.92
C GLU A 16 -16.45 7.23 7.44
N ILE A 17 -15.40 6.83 6.72
CA ILE A 17 -15.29 7.02 5.26
C ILE A 17 -16.46 6.33 4.53
N GLU A 18 -16.76 5.07 4.84
CA GLU A 18 -17.91 4.34 4.24
C GLU A 18 -19.26 5.04 4.49
N LYS A 19 -19.42 5.65 5.67
CA LYS A 19 -20.65 6.37 6.03
C LYS A 19 -20.78 7.69 5.29
N ASP A 20 -19.67 8.32 4.95
CA ASP A 20 -19.68 9.54 4.16
C ASP A 20 -19.94 9.20 2.67
N ASP A 21 -19.31 8.16 2.12
CA ASP A 21 -19.58 7.70 0.75
C ASP A 21 -21.04 7.25 0.54
N SER A 22 -21.66 6.61 1.54
CA SER A 22 -23.08 6.23 1.49
C SER A 22 -24.06 7.39 1.68
N LYS A 23 -23.62 8.54 2.21
CA LYS A 23 -24.43 9.77 2.30
C LYS A 23 -24.32 10.65 1.06
N VAL A 24 -23.23 10.54 0.30
CA VAL A 24 -23.04 11.25 -0.96
C VAL A 24 -23.69 10.44 -2.09
N ALA A 25 -25.01 10.26 -2.01
CA ALA A 25 -25.83 9.72 -3.10
C ALA A 25 -26.11 10.75 -4.22
N ASP A 26 -25.20 11.72 -4.40
CA ASP A 26 -25.11 12.62 -5.55
C ASP A 26 -23.78 12.31 -6.25
N ASN A 27 -23.84 11.45 -7.27
CA ASN A 27 -22.69 10.86 -7.97
C ASN A 27 -21.65 11.88 -8.50
N GLU A 28 -22.04 13.15 -8.68
CA GLU A 28 -21.15 14.19 -9.20
C GLU A 28 -20.26 14.78 -8.09
N SER A 29 -20.76 14.88 -6.85
CA SER A 29 -20.01 15.44 -5.71
C SER A 29 -18.94 14.47 -5.21
N SER A 30 -19.27 13.17 -5.11
CA SER A 30 -18.32 12.13 -4.67
C SER A 30 -17.12 12.01 -5.62
N GLN A 31 -17.36 12.02 -6.94
CA GLN A 31 -16.28 11.96 -7.93
C GLN A 31 -15.38 13.20 -7.92
N VAL A 32 -15.93 14.38 -7.63
CA VAL A 32 -15.14 15.61 -7.50
C VAL A 32 -14.24 15.53 -6.26
N ILE A 33 -14.76 15.08 -5.12
CA ILE A 33 -13.99 14.90 -3.88
C ILE A 33 -12.88 13.87 -4.08
N GLU A 34 -13.17 12.75 -4.74
CA GLU A 34 -12.17 11.72 -5.02
C GLU A 34 -11.06 12.24 -5.94
N LYS A 35 -11.41 12.95 -7.03
CA LYS A 35 -10.42 13.57 -7.92
C LYS A 35 -9.52 14.57 -7.18
N GLU A 36 -10.09 15.34 -6.26
CA GLU A 36 -9.32 16.29 -5.45
C GLU A 36 -8.32 15.58 -4.53
N LYS A 37 -8.75 14.49 -3.87
CA LYS A 37 -7.85 13.64 -3.05
C LYS A 37 -6.72 13.06 -3.89
N LEU A 38 -7.03 12.45 -5.03
CA LEU A 38 -6.02 11.86 -5.92
C LEU A 38 -5.03 12.92 -6.43
N ARG A 39 -5.51 14.12 -6.77
CA ARG A 39 -4.63 15.25 -7.11
C ARG A 39 -3.69 15.61 -5.96
N ARG A 40 -4.16 15.64 -4.70
CA ARG A 40 -3.27 15.87 -3.55
C ARG A 40 -2.21 14.77 -3.42
N PHE A 41 -2.55 13.53 -3.72
CA PHE A 41 -1.59 12.41 -3.66
C PHE A 41 -0.50 12.54 -4.73
N ASP A 42 -0.83 13.02 -5.92
CA ASP A 42 0.16 13.36 -6.95
C ASP A 42 1.16 14.42 -6.45
N LEU A 43 0.69 15.41 -5.68
CA LEU A 43 1.56 16.41 -5.06
C LEU A 43 2.44 15.81 -3.97
N TYR A 44 1.93 14.85 -3.19
CA TYR A 44 2.73 14.14 -2.19
C TYR A 44 3.81 13.27 -2.84
N HIS A 45 3.50 12.63 -3.97
CA HIS A 45 4.50 11.94 -4.79
C HIS A 45 5.58 12.90 -5.28
N ALA A 46 5.21 14.10 -5.75
CA ALA A 46 6.19 15.11 -6.16
C ALA A 46 7.12 15.54 -5.01
N ILE A 47 6.59 15.67 -3.79
CA ILE A 47 7.41 15.94 -2.59
C ILE A 47 8.40 14.81 -2.33
N ARG A 48 7.96 13.55 -2.37
CA ARG A 48 8.83 12.36 -2.21
C ARG A 48 9.92 12.31 -3.27
N LEU A 49 9.59 12.69 -4.50
CA LEU A 49 10.55 12.78 -5.60
C LEU A 49 11.64 13.83 -5.32
N GLU A 50 11.27 15.01 -4.83
CA GLU A 50 12.25 16.04 -4.46
C GLU A 50 13.14 15.61 -3.29
N LYS A 51 12.56 14.98 -2.25
CA LYS A 51 13.33 14.37 -1.16
C LYS A 51 14.39 13.40 -1.68
N TYR A 52 13.97 12.48 -2.55
CA TYR A 52 14.85 11.46 -3.11
C TYR A 52 15.99 12.06 -3.95
N LYS A 53 15.70 13.06 -4.77
CA LYS A 53 16.72 13.80 -5.53
C LYS A 53 17.71 14.52 -4.61
N MET A 54 17.24 15.17 -3.55
CA MET A 54 18.10 15.88 -2.58
C MET A 54 19.03 14.93 -1.83
N GLN A 55 18.62 13.68 -1.64
CA GLN A 55 19.44 12.62 -1.05
C GLN A 55 20.39 11.94 -2.06
N GLY A 56 20.46 12.46 -3.30
CA GLY A 56 21.33 11.94 -4.36
C GLY A 56 20.77 10.71 -5.09
N GLY A 57 19.49 10.40 -4.92
CA GLY A 57 18.80 9.33 -5.61
C GLY A 57 18.54 9.63 -7.09
N ASP A 58 18.49 8.58 -7.92
CA ASP A 58 18.15 8.68 -9.34
C ASP A 58 16.66 8.34 -9.56
N PRO A 59 15.82 9.33 -9.92
CA PRO A 59 14.37 9.16 -10.01
C PRO A 59 13.91 8.15 -11.06
N THR A 60 14.81 7.65 -11.92
CA THR A 60 14.51 6.59 -12.88
C THR A 60 14.49 5.19 -12.26
N PHE A 61 15.01 5.01 -11.04
CA PHE A 61 15.17 3.70 -10.39
C PHE A 61 14.45 3.54 -9.04
N GLY A 62 13.80 4.58 -8.51
CA GLY A 62 13.14 4.54 -7.19
C GLY A 62 11.64 4.22 -7.26
N ASN A 63 11.18 3.20 -6.54
CA ASN A 63 9.75 3.07 -6.20
C ASN A 63 9.45 3.95 -4.99
N LEU A 64 9.20 5.23 -5.24
CA LEU A 64 9.05 6.26 -4.21
C LEU A 64 7.85 6.03 -3.28
N ASP A 65 6.79 5.40 -3.81
CA ASP A 65 5.55 5.14 -3.06
C ASP A 65 5.57 3.76 -2.35
N ALA A 66 6.64 2.98 -2.53
CA ALA A 66 6.76 1.67 -1.88
C ALA A 66 6.93 1.78 -0.38
N GLN A 67 7.65 2.79 0.12
CA GLN A 67 8.12 2.82 1.51
C GLN A 67 7.52 3.96 2.33
N GLU A 68 7.30 5.14 1.74
CA GLU A 68 6.85 6.33 2.47
C GLU A 68 5.51 6.82 1.91
N ILE A 69 4.55 7.08 2.78
CA ILE A 69 3.20 7.50 2.40
C ILE A 69 2.61 8.44 3.44
N THR A 70 1.76 9.37 3.03
CA THR A 70 1.07 10.24 4.00
C THR A 70 -0.05 9.51 4.73
N SER A 71 -0.46 9.99 5.91
CA SER A 71 -1.60 9.43 6.64
C SER A 71 -2.90 9.43 5.82
N GLU A 72 -3.15 10.48 5.03
CA GLU A 72 -4.35 10.56 4.17
C GLU A 72 -4.31 9.48 3.07
N GLU A 73 -3.17 9.33 2.38
CA GLU A 73 -2.97 8.29 1.37
C GLU A 73 -3.10 6.89 1.99
N PHE A 74 -2.49 6.67 3.17
CA PHE A 74 -2.56 5.40 3.88
C PHE A 74 -4.02 5.01 4.17
N GLU A 75 -4.81 5.93 4.74
CA GLU A 75 -6.21 5.67 5.07
C GLU A 75 -7.06 5.43 3.82
N TYR A 76 -6.83 6.19 2.74
CA TYR A 76 -7.54 6.02 1.48
C TYR A 76 -7.26 4.66 0.82
N TYR A 77 -5.99 4.30 0.64
CA TYR A 77 -5.68 3.04 -0.05
C TYR A 77 -5.99 1.81 0.79
N LEU A 78 -5.83 1.90 2.12
CA LEU A 78 -6.21 0.82 3.02
C LEU A 78 -7.73 0.61 3.00
N SER A 79 -8.54 1.67 3.03
CA SER A 79 -10.00 1.53 2.93
C SER A 79 -10.41 0.90 1.60
N HIS A 80 -9.80 1.29 0.48
CA HIS A 80 -10.06 0.69 -0.83
C HIS A 80 -9.72 -0.80 -0.85
N ASN A 81 -8.58 -1.20 -0.26
CA ASN A 81 -8.20 -2.62 -0.18
C ASN A 81 -9.18 -3.41 0.69
N LEU A 82 -9.65 -2.82 1.79
CA LEU A 82 -10.56 -3.47 2.72
C LEU A 82 -11.99 -3.59 2.19
N ASN A 83 -12.47 -2.57 1.48
CA ASN A 83 -13.88 -2.44 1.08
C ASN A 83 -14.14 -3.04 -0.30
N ASN A 84 -13.17 -3.00 -1.21
CA ASN A 84 -13.37 -3.48 -2.59
C ASN A 84 -13.23 -5.01 -2.73
N TYR A 85 -12.64 -5.68 -1.73
CA TYR A 85 -12.37 -7.11 -1.79
C TYR A 85 -12.72 -7.80 -0.48
N THR A 86 -13.46 -8.90 -0.59
CA THR A 86 -13.68 -9.81 0.53
C THR A 86 -12.36 -10.49 0.97
N PRO A 87 -12.28 -11.00 2.22
CA PRO A 87 -11.11 -11.75 2.68
C PRO A 87 -10.70 -12.92 1.76
N GLU A 88 -11.67 -13.60 1.17
CA GLU A 88 -11.50 -14.68 0.19
C GLU A 88 -10.94 -14.17 -1.15
N GLU A 89 -11.43 -13.03 -1.63
CA GLU A 89 -10.95 -12.42 -2.88
C GLU A 89 -9.51 -11.93 -2.76
N ARG A 90 -9.16 -11.31 -1.62
CA ARG A 90 -7.78 -10.92 -1.33
C ARG A 90 -6.85 -12.13 -1.33
N TYR A 91 -7.28 -13.24 -0.71
CA TYR A 91 -6.51 -14.49 -0.74
C TYR A 91 -6.31 -15.00 -2.17
N ARG A 92 -7.38 -15.07 -2.97
CA ARG A 92 -7.33 -15.56 -4.35
C ARG A 92 -6.40 -14.70 -5.22
N GLN A 93 -6.52 -13.38 -5.15
CA GLN A 93 -5.64 -12.47 -5.90
C GLN A 93 -4.17 -12.70 -5.53
N ARG A 94 -3.83 -12.66 -4.23
CA ARG A 94 -2.44 -12.86 -3.80
C ARG A 94 -1.91 -14.25 -4.13
N LYS A 95 -2.77 -15.28 -4.14
CA LYS A 95 -2.42 -16.62 -4.60
C LYS A 95 -2.09 -16.65 -6.10
N GLU A 96 -2.88 -15.98 -6.94
CA GLU A 96 -2.65 -15.91 -8.39
C GLU A 96 -1.41 -15.09 -8.73
N HIS A 97 -1.12 -14.04 -7.95
CA HIS A 97 0.04 -13.18 -8.12
C HIS A 97 1.32 -13.82 -7.56
N TYR A 98 2.02 -14.54 -8.43
CA TYR A 98 3.22 -15.31 -8.09
C TYR A 98 4.30 -14.52 -7.32
N TYR A 99 4.48 -13.24 -7.63
CA TYR A 99 5.50 -12.39 -6.98
C TYR A 99 5.27 -12.16 -5.48
N PHE A 100 4.07 -12.41 -4.95
CA PHE A 100 3.80 -12.38 -3.50
C PHE A 100 4.10 -13.71 -2.78
N HIS A 101 4.52 -14.75 -3.51
CA HIS A 101 4.80 -16.04 -2.88
C HIS A 101 6.17 -16.00 -2.22
N PRO A 102 6.34 -16.54 -0.99
CA PRO A 102 7.65 -16.64 -0.35
C PRO A 102 8.69 -17.34 -1.23
N SER A 103 8.25 -18.33 -2.01
CA SER A 103 9.10 -19.03 -2.99
C SER A 103 9.66 -18.11 -4.08
N TYR A 104 8.93 -17.07 -4.50
CA TYR A 104 9.43 -16.09 -5.46
C TYR A 104 10.54 -15.25 -4.83
N ILE A 105 10.31 -14.76 -3.61
CA ILE A 105 11.30 -13.97 -2.85
C ILE A 105 12.60 -14.77 -2.64
N GLU A 106 12.49 -16.06 -2.31
CA GLU A 106 13.68 -16.91 -2.17
C GLU A 106 14.35 -17.22 -3.51
N MET A 107 13.60 -17.34 -4.61
CA MET A 107 14.18 -17.50 -5.95
C MET A 107 14.99 -16.26 -6.36
N GLU A 108 14.48 -15.07 -6.08
CA GLU A 108 15.14 -13.81 -6.43
C GLU A 108 16.52 -13.65 -5.77
N LYS A 109 16.78 -14.38 -4.68
CA LYS A 109 18.09 -14.42 -3.99
C LYS A 109 19.12 -15.33 -4.66
N ILE A 110 18.74 -16.16 -5.63
CA ILE A 110 19.63 -17.11 -6.30
C ILE A 110 20.18 -16.45 -7.56
N ASP A 111 21.49 -16.23 -7.68
CA ASP A 111 22.02 -15.54 -8.88
C ASP A 111 22.09 -16.44 -10.12
N ASP A 112 22.22 -17.76 -9.96
CA ASP A 112 22.36 -18.69 -11.08
C ASP A 112 21.01 -19.13 -11.67
N TRP A 113 20.81 -18.87 -12.96
CA TRP A 113 19.59 -19.23 -13.66
C TRP A 113 19.36 -20.75 -13.73
N LYS A 114 20.42 -21.56 -13.80
CA LYS A 114 20.29 -23.02 -13.90
C LYS A 114 19.76 -23.58 -12.59
N GLU A 115 20.26 -23.07 -11.48
CA GLU A 115 19.76 -23.39 -10.15
C GLU A 115 18.30 -22.95 -9.97
N ARG A 116 17.94 -21.72 -10.38
CA ARG A 116 16.54 -21.26 -10.39
C ARG A 116 15.60 -22.20 -11.16
N ALA A 117 16.04 -22.69 -12.32
CA ALA A 117 15.23 -23.54 -13.20
C ALA A 117 14.99 -24.97 -12.67
N MET A 118 15.81 -25.46 -11.73
CA MET A 118 15.68 -26.82 -11.19
C MET A 118 14.82 -26.90 -9.92
N ILE A 119 14.50 -25.76 -9.30
CA ILE A 119 13.79 -25.74 -8.02
C ILE A 119 12.26 -25.76 -8.24
N LYS A 120 11.58 -26.62 -7.48
CA LYS A 120 10.11 -26.73 -7.49
C LYS A 120 9.48 -25.61 -6.67
N TYR A 121 9.33 -24.42 -7.24
CA TYR A 121 8.66 -23.31 -6.60
C TYR A 121 7.13 -23.32 -6.83
N CYS A 122 6.41 -22.46 -6.10
CA CYS A 122 5.02 -22.18 -6.45
C CYS A 122 4.93 -21.61 -7.88
N THR A 123 3.78 -21.76 -8.53
CA THR A 123 3.55 -21.23 -9.89
C THR A 123 2.28 -20.39 -9.96
N GLY A 124 1.85 -19.81 -8.84
CA GLY A 124 0.53 -19.18 -8.67
C GLY A 124 -0.61 -20.20 -8.56
N GLU A 125 -0.75 -21.08 -9.55
CA GLU A 125 -1.79 -22.14 -9.56
C GLU A 125 -1.45 -23.34 -8.67
N LYS A 126 -0.16 -23.64 -8.51
CA LYS A 126 0.35 -24.74 -7.71
C LYS A 126 1.26 -24.19 -6.64
N CYS A 127 1.00 -24.55 -5.40
CA CYS A 127 1.82 -24.17 -4.26
C CYS A 127 2.51 -25.40 -3.69
N VAL A 128 3.71 -25.24 -3.16
CA VAL A 128 4.37 -26.28 -2.37
C VAL A 128 3.76 -26.39 -0.98
N LEU A 129 3.81 -27.57 -0.39
CA LEU A 129 3.41 -27.79 1.01
C LEU A 129 4.17 -26.81 1.93
N GLY A 130 3.44 -26.13 2.83
CA GLY A 130 3.99 -25.10 3.70
C GLY A 130 3.93 -23.67 3.15
N CYS A 131 3.56 -23.48 1.88
CA CYS A 131 3.25 -22.15 1.36
C CYS A 131 1.96 -21.61 2.03
N PRO A 132 1.91 -20.33 2.46
CA PRO A 132 0.68 -19.70 2.98
C PRO A 132 -0.50 -19.76 1.99
N TYR A 133 -0.20 -19.84 0.69
CA TYR A 133 -1.17 -19.92 -0.40
C TYR A 133 -1.49 -21.37 -0.83
N TYR A 134 -1.01 -22.37 -0.08
CA TYR A 134 -1.20 -23.79 -0.39
C TYR A 134 -2.66 -24.22 -0.39
N ASP A 135 -3.43 -23.80 0.62
CA ASP A 135 -4.85 -24.11 0.70
C ASP A 135 -5.59 -23.57 -0.53
N LYS A 136 -6.60 -24.28 -1.00
CA LYS A 136 -7.46 -23.80 -2.08
C LYS A 136 -8.35 -22.65 -1.63
N ASN A 137 -8.81 -22.67 -0.37
CA ASN A 137 -9.91 -21.84 0.14
C ASN A 137 -9.57 -21.13 1.47
N SER A 138 -8.43 -20.46 1.55
CA SER A 138 -8.10 -19.63 2.73
C SER A 138 -8.67 -18.21 2.63
N ARG A 139 -8.34 -17.38 3.62
CA ARG A 139 -8.83 -16.00 3.78
C ARG A 139 -7.70 -15.09 4.24
N ILE A 140 -7.70 -13.84 3.77
CA ILE A 140 -6.85 -12.76 4.29
C ILE A 140 -7.76 -11.74 4.98
N GLY A 141 -7.88 -11.86 6.29
CA GLY A 141 -8.74 -11.01 7.11
C GLY A 141 -8.21 -9.58 7.23
N ASP A 142 -9.10 -8.64 7.54
CA ASP A 142 -8.80 -7.21 7.63
C ASP A 142 -7.64 -6.91 8.59
N GLU A 143 -7.61 -7.56 9.76
CA GLU A 143 -6.52 -7.38 10.75
C GLU A 143 -5.14 -7.77 10.21
N GLN A 144 -5.09 -8.77 9.32
CA GLN A 144 -3.84 -9.14 8.66
C GLN A 144 -3.42 -8.06 7.67
N VAL A 145 -4.36 -7.59 6.84
CA VAL A 145 -4.09 -6.53 5.85
C VAL A 145 -3.61 -5.25 6.53
N ILE A 146 -4.31 -4.79 7.58
CA ILE A 146 -3.95 -3.57 8.30
C ILE A 146 -2.54 -3.69 8.90
N ARG A 147 -2.21 -4.85 9.47
CA ARG A 147 -0.89 -5.09 10.07
C ARG A 147 0.22 -5.04 9.04
N GLU A 148 0.06 -5.74 7.91
CA GLU A 148 1.04 -5.73 6.81
C GLU A 148 1.24 -4.30 6.31
N TRP A 149 0.15 -3.53 6.10
CA TRP A 149 0.24 -2.12 5.71
C TRP A 149 1.02 -1.26 6.71
N MET A 150 0.83 -1.48 8.01
CA MET A 150 1.55 -0.76 9.06
C MET A 150 3.03 -1.19 9.21
N GLU A 151 3.37 -2.42 8.80
CA GLU A 151 4.74 -2.95 8.87
C GLU A 151 5.57 -2.56 7.64
N ASP A 152 4.94 -2.45 6.47
CA ASP A 152 5.62 -2.19 5.19
C ASP A 152 5.76 -0.71 4.84
N LYS A 153 4.98 0.17 5.49
CA LYS A 153 4.92 1.60 5.17
C LYS A 153 5.39 2.47 6.35
N ASP A 154 6.24 3.44 6.05
CA ASP A 154 6.47 4.58 6.91
C ASP A 154 5.39 5.65 6.66
N ILE A 155 4.68 6.02 7.72
CA ILE A 155 3.56 6.95 7.66
C ILE A 155 4.06 8.31 8.14
N VAL A 156 4.09 9.27 7.23
CA VAL A 156 4.63 10.61 7.47
C VAL A 156 3.57 11.69 7.32
N GLU A 157 3.73 12.81 8.01
CA GLU A 157 2.85 13.96 7.86
C GLU A 157 3.48 15.03 6.96
N ILE A 158 2.66 15.88 6.34
CA ILE A 158 3.14 17.01 5.53
C ILE A 158 4.04 17.96 6.34
N ASP A 159 3.75 18.11 7.62
CA ASP A 159 4.59 18.92 8.51
C ASP A 159 5.97 18.31 8.75
N ASP A 160 6.15 17.01 8.57
CA ASP A 160 7.47 16.39 8.65
C ASP A 160 8.30 16.70 7.39
N TYR A 161 7.70 16.66 6.20
CA TYR A 161 8.34 17.16 4.99
C TYR A 161 8.69 18.65 5.07
N ARG A 162 7.83 19.49 5.66
CA ARG A 162 8.13 20.91 5.86
C ARG A 162 9.36 21.13 6.73
N LYS A 163 9.57 20.28 7.75
CA LYS A 163 10.76 20.33 8.62
C LYS A 163 12.00 19.82 7.91
N GLU A 164 11.86 18.74 7.13
CA GLU A 164 12.98 18.06 6.48
C GLU A 164 13.49 18.81 5.25
N LEU A 165 12.58 19.25 4.37
CA LEU A 165 12.90 19.81 3.05
C LEU A 165 12.76 21.33 3.00
N GLY A 166 12.15 21.93 4.02
CA GLY A 166 11.90 23.36 4.12
C GLY A 166 10.48 23.74 3.68
N LYS A 167 9.84 24.58 4.49
CA LYS A 167 8.45 24.99 4.31
C LYS A 167 8.17 25.62 2.94
N GLU A 168 9.06 26.50 2.46
CA GLU A 168 8.89 27.22 1.20
C GLU A 168 8.79 26.27 0.00
N LEU A 169 9.62 25.22 -0.03
CA LEU A 169 9.58 24.21 -1.08
C LEU A 169 8.26 23.44 -1.05
N ILE A 170 7.86 22.94 0.12
CA ILE A 170 6.62 22.17 0.27
C ILE A 170 5.39 22.99 -0.11
N ASP A 171 5.29 24.22 0.39
CA ASP A 171 4.14 25.07 0.09
C ASP A 171 4.10 25.41 -1.42
N SER A 172 5.26 25.61 -2.07
CA SER A 172 5.31 25.82 -3.53
C SER A 172 4.82 24.63 -4.36
N ILE A 173 4.99 23.39 -3.86
CA ILE A 173 4.48 22.20 -4.52
C ILE A 173 2.96 22.09 -4.28
N LEU A 174 2.51 22.31 -3.05
CA LEU A 174 1.11 22.16 -2.66
C LEU A 174 0.19 23.23 -3.26
N ASP A 175 0.72 24.41 -3.60
CA ASP A 175 -0.05 25.52 -4.19
C ASP A 175 -0.27 25.39 -5.72
N ASN A 176 0.27 24.35 -6.37
CA ASN A 176 -0.01 24.01 -7.79
C ASN A 176 -1.31 23.21 -7.95
#